data_AF-A0AAD7ZRU6-F1
#
_entry.id   AF-A0AAD7ZRU6-F1
#
_cell.length_a   1.000
_cell.length_b   1.000
_cell.length_c   1.000
_cell.angle_alpha   90.00
_cell.angle_beta   90.00
_cell.angle_gamma   90.00
#
_symmetry.space_group_name_H-M   'P 1'
#
loop_
_entity.id
_entity.type
_entity.pdbx_description
1 polymer ?
#
loop_
_entity_poly.entity_id
_entity_poly.type
_entity_poly.pdbx_seq_one_letter_code
_entity_poly.pdbx_strand_id
1 'polypeptide(L)'
;AMEVRIRPWCVGLLVCLLFSALGVGLGVPLALSAAGPSTHQERLEAVRRILRDVPLIDGHNDLPWNVRKFVHNQILNFNFTADLEKVDPWARSNWSHTDLPRLRRGMVGAQ
;
A
#
# COMPACT_ATOMS: atom_id res chain seq x y z
N ALA A 1 -57.23 -42.56 -0.83
CA ALA A 1 -56.29 -41.44 -0.63
C ALA A 1 -55.20 -41.93 0.32
N MET A 2 -53.92 -41.94 -0.08
CA MET A 2 -52.83 -42.31 0.81
C MET A 2 -52.53 -41.12 1.73
N GLU A 3 -52.86 -41.23 3.01
CA GLU A 3 -52.43 -40.25 4.03
C GLU A 3 -50.93 -40.40 4.26
N VAL A 4 -50.14 -39.49 3.70
CA VAL A 4 -48.71 -39.40 4.00
C VAL A 4 -48.56 -38.86 5.42
N ARG A 5 -48.35 -39.75 6.39
CA ARG A 5 -48.10 -39.38 7.79
C ARG A 5 -46.64 -38.91 7.93
N ILE A 6 -46.42 -37.60 7.77
CA ILE A 6 -45.11 -36.97 7.95
C ILE A 6 -44.71 -37.08 9.42
N ARG A 7 -43.58 -37.72 9.70
CA ARG A 7 -43.05 -37.87 11.06
C ARG A 7 -42.40 -36.56 11.52
N PRO A 8 -42.55 -36.17 12.79
CA PRO A 8 -42.08 -34.87 13.29
C PRO A 8 -40.56 -34.66 13.15
N TRP A 9 -39.76 -35.72 13.16
CA TRP A 9 -38.31 -35.63 12.91
C TRP A 9 -37.97 -35.25 11.46
N CYS A 10 -38.80 -35.60 10.48
CA CYS A 10 -38.61 -35.17 9.09
C CYS A 10 -38.79 -33.65 8.96
N VAL A 11 -39.74 -33.07 9.69
CA VAL A 11 -39.96 -31.62 9.75
C VAL A 11 -38.75 -30.94 10.40
N GLY A 12 -38.25 -31.49 11.50
CA GLY A 12 -37.03 -31.00 12.17
C GLY A 12 -35.81 -30.99 11.24
N LEU A 13 -35.56 -32.10 10.52
CA LEU A 13 -34.46 -32.19 9.55
C LEU A 13 -34.59 -31.17 8.41
N LEU A 14 -35.79 -30.99 7.88
CA LEU A 14 -36.05 -30.06 6.78
C LEU A 14 -35.85 -28.61 7.22
N VAL A 15 -36.28 -28.26 8.44
CA VAL A 15 -36.03 -26.96 9.06
C VAL A 15 -34.53 -26.72 9.24
N CYS A 16 -33.78 -27.70 9.78
CA CYS A 16 -32.32 -27.60 9.91
C CYS A 16 -31.63 -27.37 8.56
N LEU A 17 -32.02 -28.11 7.52
CA LEU A 17 -31.46 -27.95 6.17
C LEU A 17 -31.74 -26.56 5.59
N LEU A 18 -32.95 -26.02 5.79
CA LEU A 18 -33.29 -24.67 5.35
C LEU A 18 -32.49 -23.60 6.09
N PHE A 19 -32.31 -23.73 7.41
CA PHE A 19 -31.48 -22.81 8.19
C PHE A 19 -30.00 -22.87 7.78
N SER A 20 -29.46 -24.07 7.54
CA SER A 20 -28.09 -24.22 7.03
C SER A 20 -27.94 -23.63 5.63
N ALA A 21 -28.89 -23.88 4.72
CA ALA A 21 -28.87 -23.32 3.36
C ALA A 21 -28.97 -21.80 3.37
N LEU A 22 -29.80 -21.21 4.23
CA LEU A 22 -29.90 -19.76 4.41
C LEU A 22 -28.62 -19.19 5.01
N GLY A 23 -28.07 -19.84 6.03
CA GLY A 23 -26.81 -19.45 6.66
C GLY A 23 -25.63 -19.45 5.68
N VAL A 24 -25.53 -20.46 4.83
CA VAL A 24 -24.52 -20.53 3.76
C VAL A 24 -24.81 -19.50 2.66
N GLY A 25 -26.07 -19.40 2.22
CA GLY A 25 -26.51 -18.49 1.16
C GLY A 25 -26.31 -17.01 1.50
N LEU A 26 -26.36 -16.64 2.78
CA LEU A 26 -26.06 -15.28 3.24
C LEU A 26 -24.62 -15.12 3.72
N GLY A 27 -24.08 -16.11 4.44
CA GLY A 27 -22.76 -16.03 5.05
C GLY A 27 -21.60 -16.03 4.05
N VAL A 28 -21.68 -16.84 2.99
CA VAL A 28 -20.60 -16.94 1.99
C VAL A 28 -20.47 -15.66 1.16
N PRO A 29 -21.55 -15.07 0.59
CA PRO A 29 -21.44 -13.80 -0.12
C PRO A 29 -20.97 -12.65 0.76
N LEU A 30 -21.38 -12.62 2.04
CA LEU A 30 -20.98 -11.58 2.99
C LEU A 30 -19.49 -11.67 3.34
N ALA A 31 -18.98 -12.88 3.57
CA ALA A 31 -17.56 -13.13 3.81
C ALA A 31 -16.68 -12.76 2.60
N LEU A 32 -17.14 -13.09 1.38
CA LEU A 32 -16.44 -12.73 0.16
C LEU A 32 -16.47 -11.21 -0.10
N SER A 33 -17.56 -10.53 0.23
CA SER A 33 -17.67 -9.07 0.10
C SER A 33 -16.83 -8.31 1.14
N ALA A 34 -16.57 -8.92 2.31
CA ALA A 34 -15.67 -8.36 3.32
C ALA A 34 -14.20 -8.32 2.86
N ALA A 35 -13.82 -9.17 1.91
CA ALA A 35 -12.52 -9.12 1.23
C ALA A 35 -12.50 -8.04 0.12
N GLY A 36 -12.99 -6.84 0.44
CA GLY A 36 -12.95 -5.68 -0.44
C GLY A 36 -11.52 -5.33 -0.89
N PRO A 37 -11.36 -4.43 -1.88
CA PRO A 37 -10.04 -3.99 -2.32
C PRO A 37 -9.24 -3.48 -1.12
N SER A 38 -7.94 -3.82 -1.09
CA SER A 38 -7.05 -3.39 -0.02
C SER A 38 -7.16 -1.89 0.24
N THR A 39 -7.04 -1.49 1.49
CA THR A 39 -7.00 -0.07 1.81
C THR A 39 -5.71 0.56 1.26
N HIS A 40 -5.69 1.88 1.09
CA HIS A 40 -4.47 2.57 0.69
C HIS A 40 -3.32 2.35 1.70
N GLN A 41 -3.64 2.27 2.99
CA GLN A 41 -2.65 2.00 4.04
C GLN A 41 -2.08 0.58 3.93
N GLU A 42 -2.93 -0.43 3.73
CA GLU A 42 -2.48 -1.81 3.50
C GLU A 42 -1.54 -1.92 2.29
N ARG A 43 -1.85 -1.23 1.18
CA ARG A 43 -0.96 -1.19 0.03
C ARG A 43 0.38 -0.53 0.36
N LEU A 44 0.38 0.60 1.08
CA LEU A 44 1.62 1.25 1.48
C LEU A 44 2.44 0.38 2.44
N GLU A 45 1.81 -0.35 3.35
CA GLU A 45 2.50 -1.31 4.22
C GLU A 45 3.11 -2.45 3.42
N ALA A 46 2.40 -3.00 2.43
CA ALA A 46 2.93 -4.01 1.53
C ALA A 46 4.14 -3.49 0.74
N VAL A 47 4.07 -2.28 0.19
CA VAL A 47 5.20 -1.61 -0.50
C VAL A 47 6.38 -1.43 0.44
N ARG A 48 6.16 -0.91 1.66
CA ARG A 48 7.23 -0.73 2.65
C ARG A 48 7.87 -2.06 3.06
N ARG A 49 7.11 -3.15 3.11
CA ARG A 49 7.67 -4.48 3.38
C ARG A 49 8.59 -4.90 2.23
N ILE A 50 8.12 -4.81 1.00
CA ILE A 50 8.89 -5.17 -0.19
C ILE A 50 10.19 -4.35 -0.27
N LEU A 51 10.11 -3.03 -0.10
CA LEU A 51 11.28 -2.14 -0.21
C LEU A 51 12.32 -2.31 0.90
N ARG A 52 11.98 -2.97 2.02
CA ARG A 52 12.99 -3.37 3.03
C ARG A 52 13.85 -4.53 2.54
N ASP A 53 13.23 -5.48 1.85
CA ASP A 53 13.88 -6.72 1.41
C ASP A 53 14.53 -6.55 0.03
N VAL A 54 13.92 -5.75 -0.83
CA VAL A 54 14.36 -5.46 -2.20
C VAL A 54 14.47 -3.94 -2.35
N PRO A 55 15.64 -3.35 -2.05
CA PRO A 55 15.81 -1.91 -2.10
C PRO A 55 15.61 -1.37 -3.52
N LEU A 56 14.93 -0.22 -3.63
CA LEU A 56 14.76 0.46 -4.91
C LEU A 56 16.11 0.99 -5.42
N ILE A 57 16.43 0.67 -6.67
CA ILE A 57 17.61 1.18 -7.38
C ILE A 57 17.11 2.14 -8.45
N ASP A 58 17.38 3.43 -8.27
CA ASP A 58 17.07 4.44 -9.27
C ASP A 58 18.23 4.56 -10.27
N GLY A 59 17.90 4.63 -11.57
CA GLY A 59 18.91 4.64 -12.63
C GLY A 59 19.28 6.03 -13.16
N HIS A 60 18.58 7.10 -12.75
CA HIS A 60 18.79 8.43 -13.30
C HIS A 60 18.32 9.55 -12.36
N ASN A 61 19.27 10.21 -11.69
CA ASN A 61 18.99 11.32 -10.78
C ASN A 61 19.85 12.54 -11.07
N ASP A 62 19.16 13.65 -11.31
CA ASP A 62 19.77 14.93 -11.73
C ASP A 62 20.24 15.81 -10.56
N LEU A 63 20.38 15.27 -9.34
CA LEU A 63 20.98 16.02 -8.24
C LEU A 63 22.35 16.65 -8.60
N PRO A 64 23.27 15.96 -9.32
CA PRO A 64 24.52 16.58 -9.76
C PRO A 64 24.31 17.80 -10.65
N TRP A 65 23.28 17.80 -11.50
CA TRP A 65 22.95 18.96 -12.33
C TRP A 65 22.44 20.12 -11.48
N ASN A 66 21.61 19.85 -10.47
CA ASN A 66 21.15 20.89 -9.54
C ASN A 66 22.32 21.48 -8.72
N VAL A 67 23.26 20.64 -8.26
CA VAL A 67 24.49 21.08 -7.59
C VAL A 67 25.33 21.97 -8.52
N ARG A 68 25.45 21.62 -9.80
CA ARG A 68 26.10 22.47 -10.80
C ARG A 68 25.39 23.81 -10.96
N LYS A 69 24.06 23.83 -10.96
CA LYS A 69 23.27 25.04 -11.20
C LYS A 69 23.23 25.99 -10.01
N PHE A 70 23.05 25.48 -8.79
CA PHE A 70 22.82 26.32 -7.61
C PHE A 70 24.09 26.66 -6.83
N VAL A 71 25.06 25.75 -6.81
CA VAL A 71 26.31 25.95 -6.04
C VAL A 71 27.55 25.81 -6.92
N HIS A 72 27.39 25.82 -8.24
CA HIS A 72 28.50 25.83 -9.21
C HIS A 72 29.55 24.73 -8.96
N ASN A 73 29.10 23.51 -8.62
CA ASN A 73 29.94 22.36 -8.28
C ASN A 73 30.84 22.56 -7.03
N GLN A 74 30.61 23.59 -6.22
CA GLN A 74 31.31 23.80 -4.95
C GLN A 74 30.72 22.90 -3.87
N ILE A 75 31.03 21.59 -3.92
CA ILE A 75 30.43 20.57 -3.04
C ILE A 75 30.67 20.81 -1.54
N LEU A 76 31.73 21.54 -1.19
CA LEU A 76 32.00 21.94 0.20
C LEU A 76 30.94 22.91 0.75
N ASN A 77 30.23 23.61 -0.14
CA ASN A 77 29.15 24.53 0.18
C ASN A 77 27.77 23.85 0.11
N PHE A 78 27.71 22.54 -0.18
CA PHE A 78 26.47 21.78 -0.26
C PHE A 78 26.30 20.87 0.97
N ASN A 79 25.28 21.14 1.78
CA ASN A 79 24.94 20.30 2.91
C ASN A 79 24.09 19.09 2.47
N PHE A 80 24.73 17.95 2.24
CA PHE A 80 24.07 16.70 1.87
C PHE A 80 23.01 16.22 2.86
N THR A 81 23.11 16.58 4.14
CA THR A 81 22.20 16.12 5.19
C THR A 81 20.99 17.03 5.38
N ALA A 82 20.96 18.19 4.72
CA ALA A 82 19.87 19.14 4.83
C ALA A 82 18.58 18.60 4.18
N ASP A 83 17.45 19.06 4.71
CA ASP A 83 16.14 18.93 4.10
C ASP A 83 15.98 20.04 3.05
N LEU A 84 16.24 19.72 1.78
CA LEU A 84 16.29 20.72 0.71
C LEU A 84 14.90 21.27 0.37
N GLU A 85 13.81 20.65 0.85
CA GLU A 85 12.46 21.22 0.76
C GLU A 85 12.31 22.51 1.60
N LYS A 86 13.26 22.77 2.51
CA LYS A 86 13.24 23.93 3.42
C LYS A 86 14.37 24.94 3.16
N VAL A 87 15.23 24.68 2.18
CA VAL A 87 16.44 25.47 1.93
C VAL A 87 16.37 26.11 0.56
N ASP A 88 16.43 27.44 0.49
CA ASP A 88 16.56 28.16 -0.78
C ASP A 88 17.96 27.96 -1.39
N PRO A 89 18.11 27.90 -2.73
CA PRO A 89 17.07 27.99 -3.76
C PRO A 89 16.33 26.67 -4.04
N TRP A 90 16.72 25.58 -3.38
CA TRP A 90 16.22 24.23 -3.63
C TRP A 90 14.73 24.09 -3.40
N ALA A 91 14.22 24.65 -2.30
CA ALA A 91 12.81 24.62 -1.91
C ALA A 91 11.88 25.25 -2.95
N ARG A 92 12.37 26.24 -3.71
CA ARG A 92 11.62 26.95 -4.75
C ARG A 92 11.85 26.40 -6.15
N SER A 93 12.75 25.44 -6.31
CA SER A 93 13.07 24.88 -7.61
C SER A 93 12.17 23.71 -7.96
N ASN A 94 11.46 23.82 -9.09
CA ASN A 94 10.68 22.73 -9.67
C ASN A 94 11.55 21.55 -10.17
N TRP A 95 12.89 21.66 -10.08
CA TRP A 95 13.82 20.61 -10.49
C TRP A 95 14.48 19.91 -9.29
N SER A 96 14.21 20.38 -8.06
CA SER A 96 14.80 19.85 -6.83
C SER A 96 13.92 18.77 -6.19
N HIS A 97 14.17 17.52 -6.57
CA HIS A 97 13.41 16.36 -6.08
C HIS A 97 14.20 15.46 -5.12
N THR A 98 15.51 15.67 -5.01
CA THR A 98 16.41 14.74 -4.33
C THR A 98 17.11 15.40 -3.15
N ASP A 99 16.99 14.80 -1.97
CA ASP A 99 17.86 14.99 -0.81
C ASP A 99 17.87 13.73 0.07
N LEU A 100 18.84 13.62 0.98
CA LEU A 100 18.97 12.42 1.82
C LEU A 100 17.72 12.15 2.69
N PRO A 101 17.08 13.14 3.33
CA PRO A 101 15.80 12.92 4.00
C PRO A 101 14.70 12.33 3.11
N ARG A 102 14.50 12.86 1.90
CA ARG A 102 13.51 12.34 0.94
C ARG A 102 13.85 10.94 0.44
N LEU A 103 15.12 10.66 0.13
CA LEU A 103 15.57 9.32 -0.28
C LEU A 103 15.29 8.28 0.80
N ARG A 104 15.53 8.62 2.08
CA ARG A 104 15.20 7.74 3.21
C ARG A 104 13.70 7.53 3.38
N ARG A 105 12.88 8.60 3.27
CA ARG A 105 11.41 8.50 3.35
C ARG A 105 10.84 7.65 2.21
N GLY A 106 11.43 7.76 1.02
CA GLY A 106 11.07 6.99 -0.17
C GLY A 106 11.67 5.58 -0.24
N MET A 107 12.53 5.21 0.70
CA MET A 107 13.22 3.91 0.74
C MET A 107 14.04 3.59 -0.53
N VAL A 108 14.69 4.61 -1.10
CA VAL A 108 15.67 4.43 -2.19
C VAL A 108 16.95 3.84 -1.59
N GLY A 109 17.35 2.66 -2.05
CA GLY A 109 18.52 1.94 -1.55
C GLY A 109 19.80 2.24 -2.31
N ALA A 110 19.69 2.53 -3.60
CA ALA A 110 20.82 2.89 -4.46
C ALA A 110 20.38 3.84 -5.59
N GLN A 111 21.36 4.55 -6.15
CA GLN A 111 21.19 5.60 -7.15
C GLN A 111 22.41 5.69 -8.06
#